data_AF-A0A509LMP8-F1
#
_entry.id   AF-A0A509LMP8-F1
#
_cell.length_a   1.000
_cell.length_b   1.000
_cell.length_c   1.000
_cell.angle_alpha   90.00
_cell.angle_beta   90.00
_cell.angle_gamma   90.00
#
_symmetry.space_group_name_H-M   'P 1'
#
loop_
_entity.id
_entity.type
_entity.pdbx_description
1 polymer ?
#
loop_
_entity_poly.entity_id
_entity_poly.type
_entity_poly.pdbx_seq_one_letter_code
_entity_poly.pdbx_strand_id
1 'polypeptide(L)'
;DSQEDTQNYLSAMNTSLYGGFNDWRLPSARELSTLIDSGIPLENGRRINTTYFPNNWFSRYARYWSATTDVSDSSMAWYIDFYYGNTPVIAKTTKLYVRAVRGIFQKALIKYIDNLDGTVTDVDTGLMWLDGVIGSQNWQDSLNECETGTWAGYDDWRLPDRNALQSLIDYSLSLPAFDLSESPFVLEQGDYWTSTTNEDLISNKAFSVDFDTGYVGCYSDKITSKKVIAVRSGFAGGIGALFVSSLTPDRTSLLIGGFEVQIEGAGFGEIKGFGNVFFDSTSAEILSWTDEIITCKAPAHTPGIVNVHIKTDNRNITLNSAFTYFNDTDGDGLSDEIEDAGCTDKNDMDTDDDGLSDGQEDINYNGIPDFGETNPCKADTDEDGIQDGTELGVVQPVNDTDLSIFQADLDPSTTTDPLDNDTDDDGLLDGDEDHNSNGIFEPGETNPRVESSPHETDLDKDGDTDSLDLSLFLTDFGSINCFDCPADFTLDTNVNIEDLEVFSKWFGNTFRYLEWRDSDFDGILDDGDFSGIAGDSLCTDGNTDNCDDNCINTSNSTQIDSDGDGIGDVCE
;
A
#
# COMPACT_ATOMS: atom_id res chain seq x y z
N ASP A 1 15.06 -2.53 -4.22
CA ASP A 1 14.05 -3.42 -4.82
C ASP A 1 13.62 -2.88 -6.17
N SER A 2 13.40 -3.74 -7.16
CA SER A 2 12.61 -3.39 -8.36
C SER A 2 11.18 -2.99 -7.94
N GLN A 3 10.35 -2.39 -8.80
CA GLN A 3 8.99 -2.07 -8.36
C GLN A 3 8.17 -3.34 -8.02
N GLU A 4 8.47 -4.47 -8.65
CA GLU A 4 7.89 -5.79 -8.33
C GLU A 4 8.39 -6.29 -6.97
N ASP A 5 9.71 -6.31 -6.76
CA ASP A 5 10.34 -6.62 -5.46
C ASP A 5 9.83 -5.71 -4.32
N THR A 6 9.35 -4.50 -4.65
CA THR A 6 8.82 -3.52 -3.69
C THR A 6 7.43 -3.87 -3.18
N GLN A 7 6.61 -4.53 -4.02
CA GLN A 7 5.29 -4.99 -3.60
C GLN A 7 5.42 -6.09 -2.56
N ASN A 8 6.26 -7.09 -2.83
CA ASN A 8 6.54 -8.17 -1.86
C ASN A 8 7.10 -7.61 -0.54
N TYR A 9 7.93 -6.57 -0.59
CA TYR A 9 8.43 -5.91 0.61
C TYR A 9 7.32 -5.22 1.43
N LEU A 10 6.31 -4.63 0.76
CA LEU A 10 5.19 -3.99 1.44
C LEU A 10 4.18 -5.01 1.97
N SER A 11 3.89 -6.08 1.22
CA SER A 11 3.09 -7.21 1.70
C SER A 11 3.69 -7.76 2.99
N ALA A 12 4.98 -8.12 2.99
CA ALA A 12 5.65 -8.59 4.20
C ALA A 12 5.63 -7.58 5.37
N MET A 13 5.62 -6.27 5.11
CA MET A 13 5.45 -5.26 6.16
C MET A 13 4.03 -5.25 6.75
N ASN A 14 3.01 -5.50 5.92
CA ASN A 14 1.62 -5.55 6.32
C ASN A 14 1.31 -6.84 7.08
N THR A 15 1.74 -7.98 6.55
CA THR A 15 1.62 -9.32 7.16
C THR A 15 2.27 -9.34 8.55
N SER A 16 3.49 -8.82 8.68
CA SER A 16 4.19 -8.77 9.97
C SER A 16 3.65 -7.75 10.98
N LEU A 17 2.54 -7.06 10.65
CA LEU A 17 2.00 -5.92 11.39
C LEU A 17 3.12 -4.95 11.76
N TYR A 18 3.95 -4.55 10.80
CA TYR A 18 5.15 -3.76 11.10
C TYR A 18 4.77 -2.46 11.82
N GLY A 19 5.24 -2.31 13.06
CA GLY A 19 4.87 -1.16 13.90
C GLY A 19 3.42 -1.18 14.41
N GLY A 20 2.73 -2.31 14.32
CA GLY A 20 1.35 -2.55 14.76
C GLY A 20 0.28 -2.30 13.69
N PHE A 21 0.63 -2.35 12.41
CA PHE A 21 -0.24 -1.89 11.32
C PHE A 21 -0.07 -2.68 10.02
N ASN A 22 -1.15 -2.79 9.23
CA ASN A 22 -1.26 -3.57 7.98
C ASN A 22 -1.67 -2.76 6.73
N ASP A 23 -1.75 -1.43 6.81
CA ASP A 23 -2.11 -0.54 5.70
C ASP A 23 -0.89 0.24 5.15
N TRP A 24 0.30 -0.38 5.19
CA TRP A 24 1.50 0.17 4.57
C TRP A 24 1.40 0.11 3.05
N ARG A 25 1.68 1.23 2.40
CA ARG A 25 1.74 1.36 0.95
C ARG A 25 2.93 2.20 0.50
N LEU A 26 3.19 2.16 -0.81
CA LEU A 26 4.09 3.14 -1.42
C LEU A 26 3.46 4.55 -1.36
N PRO A 27 4.24 5.59 -1.02
CA PRO A 27 3.79 6.98 -1.16
C PRO A 27 3.67 7.35 -2.63
N SER A 28 2.74 8.23 -2.95
CA SER A 28 2.75 8.96 -4.22
C SER A 28 4.00 9.84 -4.34
N ALA A 29 4.34 10.23 -5.57
CA ALA A 29 5.43 11.16 -5.84
C ALA A 29 5.23 12.48 -5.08
N ARG A 30 3.98 12.93 -4.97
CA ARG A 30 3.58 14.12 -4.21
C ARG A 30 3.95 13.94 -2.73
N GLU A 31 3.43 12.91 -2.06
CA GLU A 31 3.68 12.64 -0.65
C GLU A 31 5.17 12.52 -0.33
N LEU A 32 5.89 11.66 -1.07
CA LEU A 32 7.29 11.37 -0.78
C LEU A 32 8.20 12.60 -0.96
N SER A 33 7.87 13.44 -1.95
CA SER A 33 8.66 14.63 -2.24
C SER A 33 8.54 15.72 -1.16
N THR A 34 7.46 15.73 -0.37
CA THR A 34 7.28 16.68 0.74
C THR A 34 8.34 16.50 1.84
N LEU A 35 8.95 15.31 1.93
CA LEU A 35 10.00 15.02 2.88
C LEU A 35 11.34 15.68 2.52
N ILE A 36 11.47 16.26 1.32
CA ILE A 36 12.67 16.97 0.91
C ILE A 36 12.79 18.28 1.69
N ASP A 37 13.81 18.36 2.54
CA ASP A 37 14.22 19.58 3.22
C ASP A 37 15.46 20.15 2.51
N SER A 38 15.22 21.14 1.65
CA SER A 38 16.28 21.81 0.90
C SER A 38 17.14 22.75 1.75
N GLY A 39 16.75 23.02 3.00
CA GLY A 39 17.55 23.78 3.96
C GLY A 39 18.72 22.98 4.55
N ILE A 40 18.73 21.65 4.38
CA ILE A 40 19.80 20.78 4.87
C ILE A 40 20.98 20.81 3.89
N PRO A 41 22.19 21.21 4.33
CA PRO A 41 23.37 21.22 3.48
C PRO A 41 23.78 19.83 3.01
N LEU A 42 24.27 19.74 1.77
CA LEU A 42 24.67 18.48 1.13
C LEU A 42 25.84 17.77 1.78
N GLU A 43 26.62 18.46 2.62
CA GLU A 43 27.68 17.83 3.43
C GLU A 43 27.12 16.78 4.39
N ASN A 44 25.84 16.88 4.77
CA ASN A 44 25.11 15.88 5.55
C ASN A 44 24.56 14.74 4.68
N GLY A 45 24.82 14.78 3.38
CA GLY A 45 24.59 13.73 2.40
C GLY A 45 23.16 13.53 1.96
N ARG A 46 22.15 14.15 2.61
CA ARG A 46 20.73 13.93 2.33
C ARG A 46 19.88 15.14 2.72
N ARG A 47 18.93 15.52 1.88
CA ARG A 47 17.95 16.60 2.08
C ARG A 47 16.67 16.06 2.72
N ILE A 48 16.79 15.44 3.90
CA ILE A 48 15.66 14.93 4.70
C ILE A 48 15.94 15.15 6.19
N ASN A 49 14.92 15.49 6.97
CA ASN A 49 15.09 15.75 8.40
C ASN A 49 15.46 14.47 9.18
N THR A 50 16.72 14.35 9.58
CA THR A 50 17.23 13.16 10.27
C THR A 50 16.82 13.07 11.75
N THR A 51 16.21 14.11 12.32
CA THR A 51 15.65 14.05 13.67
C THR A 51 14.36 13.24 13.67
N TYR A 52 13.49 13.44 12.67
CA TYR A 52 12.25 12.68 12.51
C TYR A 52 12.48 11.34 11.79
N PHE A 53 13.49 11.26 10.92
CA PHE A 53 13.84 10.05 10.18
C PHE A 53 15.28 9.60 10.54
N PRO A 54 15.50 8.99 11.72
CA PRO A 54 16.84 8.67 12.22
C PRO A 54 17.48 7.43 11.55
N ASN A 55 16.68 6.46 11.12
CA ASN A 55 17.12 5.14 10.64
C ASN A 55 17.50 5.10 9.15
N ASN A 56 18.34 6.02 8.69
CA ASN A 56 18.70 6.14 7.28
C ASN A 56 20.05 5.46 6.97
N TRP A 57 20.15 4.14 7.11
CA TRP A 57 21.42 3.37 7.04
C TRP A 57 22.08 3.22 5.65
N PHE A 58 21.68 3.97 4.60
CA PHE A 58 22.19 3.72 3.24
C PHE A 58 22.73 4.93 2.47
N SER A 59 23.44 4.60 1.38
CA SER A 59 24.51 5.33 0.69
C SER A 59 24.16 6.73 0.15
N ARG A 60 25.20 7.44 -0.29
CA ARG A 60 25.20 8.79 -0.90
C ARG A 60 24.20 9.00 -2.07
N TYR A 61 23.46 7.99 -2.51
CA TYR A 61 22.50 8.02 -3.62
C TYR A 61 21.13 7.49 -3.20
N ALA A 62 20.59 8.02 -2.10
CA ALA A 62 19.33 7.57 -1.51
C ALA A 62 18.13 8.01 -2.38
N ARG A 63 17.84 7.18 -3.40
CA ARG A 63 16.73 7.32 -4.34
C ARG A 63 15.61 6.38 -3.93
N TYR A 64 14.39 6.88 -3.85
CA TYR A 64 13.25 6.13 -3.33
C TYR A 64 12.13 6.05 -4.35
N TRP A 65 11.54 4.86 -4.47
CA TRP A 65 10.35 4.62 -5.27
C TRP A 65 9.15 5.41 -4.75
N SER A 66 8.30 5.82 -5.68
CA SER A 66 6.93 6.24 -5.40
C SER A 66 5.95 5.32 -6.13
N ALA A 67 4.70 5.29 -5.70
CA ALA A 67 3.61 4.57 -6.36
C ALA A 67 3.21 5.19 -7.71
N THR A 68 3.67 6.41 -8.00
CA THR A 68 3.18 7.19 -9.14
C THR A 68 3.87 6.74 -10.44
N THR A 69 3.07 6.20 -11.36
CA THR A 69 3.50 5.85 -12.72
C THR A 69 3.60 7.11 -13.58
N ASP A 70 4.58 7.18 -14.48
CA ASP A 70 4.63 8.27 -15.46
C ASP A 70 3.48 8.12 -16.47
N VAL A 71 2.63 9.15 -16.59
CA VAL A 71 1.49 9.14 -17.50
C VAL A 71 1.92 9.06 -18.97
N SER A 72 3.13 9.52 -19.28
CA SER A 72 3.64 9.54 -20.67
C SER A 72 4.24 8.20 -21.10
N ASP A 73 4.67 7.37 -20.14
CA ASP A 73 5.24 6.04 -20.36
C ASP A 73 4.99 5.14 -19.14
N SER A 74 4.07 4.19 -19.26
CA SER A 74 3.67 3.30 -18.16
C SER A 74 4.78 2.34 -17.69
N SER A 75 5.87 2.19 -18.46
CA SER A 75 7.06 1.43 -18.07
C SER A 75 7.99 2.19 -17.13
N MET A 76 7.71 3.48 -16.92
CA MET A 76 8.46 4.40 -16.07
C MET A 76 7.63 4.79 -14.85
N ALA A 77 8.30 5.10 -13.75
CA ALA A 77 7.67 5.64 -12.56
C ALA A 77 8.52 6.75 -11.93
N TRP A 78 7.85 7.62 -11.19
CA TRP A 78 8.47 8.73 -10.48
C TRP A 78 9.28 8.21 -9.29
N TYR A 79 10.45 8.79 -9.07
CA TYR A 79 11.27 8.51 -7.90
C TYR A 79 11.79 9.80 -7.27
N ILE A 80 12.08 9.75 -5.97
CA ILE A 80 12.56 10.89 -5.21
C ILE A 80 14.05 10.69 -4.91
N ASP A 81 14.88 11.63 -5.33
CA ASP A 81 16.31 11.63 -5.01
C ASP A 81 16.56 12.58 -3.82
N PHE A 82 16.74 12.03 -2.62
CA PHE A 82 17.04 12.87 -1.43
C PHE A 82 18.46 13.43 -1.43
N TYR A 83 19.36 12.97 -2.32
CA TYR A 83 20.69 13.56 -2.43
C TYR A 83 20.62 14.90 -3.17
N TYR A 84 20.02 14.89 -4.36
CA TYR A 84 19.90 16.09 -5.19
C TYR A 84 18.67 16.92 -4.86
N GLY A 85 17.65 16.33 -4.24
CA GLY A 85 16.35 16.92 -4.00
C GLY A 85 15.49 17.02 -5.26
N ASN A 86 15.79 16.29 -6.34
CA ASN A 86 14.99 16.33 -7.56
C ASN A 86 13.95 15.19 -7.61
N THR A 87 12.95 15.33 -8.47
CA THR A 87 11.85 14.37 -8.66
C THR A 87 11.76 13.91 -10.12
N PRO A 88 12.69 13.06 -10.58
CA PRO A 88 12.72 12.48 -11.93
C PRO A 88 11.87 11.19 -12.09
N VAL A 89 11.83 10.68 -13.32
CA VAL A 89 11.27 9.36 -13.68
C VAL A 89 12.38 8.36 -14.02
N ILE A 90 12.11 7.06 -13.80
CA ILE A 90 13.03 5.96 -14.15
C ILE A 90 12.25 4.68 -14.48
N ALA A 91 12.88 3.76 -15.20
CA ALA A 91 12.27 2.48 -15.55
C ALA A 91 11.95 1.66 -14.30
N LYS A 92 10.75 1.08 -14.25
CA LYS A 92 10.23 0.28 -13.12
C LYS A 92 11.08 -0.94 -12.77
N THR A 93 11.89 -1.41 -13.71
CA THR A 93 12.87 -2.49 -13.53
C THR A 93 14.12 -2.07 -12.73
N THR A 94 14.27 -0.80 -12.39
CA THR A 94 15.44 -0.30 -11.65
C THR A 94 15.31 -0.54 -10.16
N LYS A 95 16.39 -1.00 -9.51
CA LYS A 95 16.41 -1.20 -8.06
C LYS A 95 16.62 0.12 -7.30
N LEU A 96 15.61 0.59 -6.57
CA LEU A 96 15.67 1.76 -5.68
C LEU A 96 15.29 1.40 -4.23
N TYR A 97 15.39 2.35 -3.30
CA TYR A 97 14.93 2.18 -1.93
C TYR A 97 13.41 2.39 -1.81
N VAL A 98 12.83 1.88 -0.73
CA VAL A 98 11.41 2.00 -0.43
C VAL A 98 11.25 2.73 0.90
N ARG A 99 10.21 3.57 1.00
CA ARG A 99 9.75 4.17 2.26
C ARG A 99 8.25 4.07 2.27
N ALA A 100 7.70 3.18 3.09
CA ALA A 100 6.27 2.99 3.22
C ALA A 100 5.60 4.17 3.93
N VAL A 101 4.33 4.42 3.60
CA VAL A 101 3.41 5.33 4.29
C VAL A 101 2.10 4.61 4.57
N ARG A 102 1.22 5.20 5.38
CA ARG A 102 -0.07 4.61 5.77
C ARG A 102 -1.22 5.57 5.51
N GLY A 103 -2.44 5.03 5.46
CA GLY A 103 -3.68 5.77 5.22
C GLY A 103 -3.90 6.21 3.77
N ILE A 104 -5.13 6.66 3.47
CA ILE A 104 -5.55 7.07 2.13
C ILE A 104 -5.12 8.52 1.86
N PHE A 105 -4.57 8.78 0.67
CA PHE A 105 -4.37 10.16 0.21
C PHE A 105 -5.73 10.75 -0.20
N GLN A 106 -6.38 11.48 0.71
CA GLN A 106 -7.61 12.19 0.37
C GLN A 106 -7.28 13.41 -0.51
N LYS A 107 -7.69 13.37 -1.78
CA LYS A 107 -7.73 14.57 -2.63
C LYS A 107 -8.79 15.50 -2.04
N ALA A 108 -8.41 16.72 -1.64
CA ALA A 108 -9.38 17.68 -1.13
C ALA A 108 -10.48 17.96 -2.16
N LEU A 109 -11.75 17.92 -1.72
CA LEU A 109 -12.94 18.19 -2.55
C LEU A 109 -12.89 19.56 -3.25
N ILE A 110 -12.12 20.52 -2.69
CA ILE A 110 -11.77 21.80 -3.32
C ILE A 110 -10.29 22.10 -3.05
N LYS A 111 -9.44 22.01 -4.09
CA LYS A 111 -8.01 22.31 -3.97
C LYS A 111 -7.70 23.81 -4.03
N TYR A 112 -8.42 24.56 -4.87
CA TYR A 112 -8.16 25.97 -5.13
C TYR A 112 -9.42 26.83 -4.97
N ILE A 113 -9.28 27.97 -4.29
CA ILE A 113 -10.35 28.96 -4.10
C ILE A 113 -9.94 30.28 -4.78
N ASP A 114 -10.71 30.74 -5.76
CA ASP A 114 -10.58 32.10 -6.32
C ASP A 114 -11.11 33.13 -5.32
N ASN A 115 -10.26 34.06 -4.90
CA ASN A 115 -10.64 35.14 -3.97
C ASN A 115 -11.30 36.33 -4.69
N LEU A 116 -11.42 36.31 -6.02
CA LEU A 116 -12.02 37.35 -6.88
C LEU A 116 -11.33 38.72 -6.78
N ASP A 117 -10.10 38.75 -6.28
CA ASP A 117 -9.26 39.94 -6.13
C ASP A 117 -7.92 39.83 -6.88
N GLY A 118 -7.79 38.80 -7.73
CA GLY A 118 -6.56 38.44 -8.43
C GLY A 118 -5.66 37.52 -7.61
N THR A 119 -6.17 36.86 -6.57
CA THR A 119 -5.45 35.83 -5.81
C THR A 119 -6.23 34.51 -5.73
N VAL A 120 -5.50 33.41 -5.57
CA VAL A 120 -6.04 32.06 -5.44
C VAL A 120 -5.48 31.41 -4.18
N THR A 121 -6.34 30.87 -3.33
CA THR A 121 -5.94 30.13 -2.12
C THR A 121 -5.82 28.63 -2.45
N ASP A 122 -4.65 28.05 -2.20
CA ASP A 122 -4.41 26.59 -2.19
C ASP A 122 -4.79 26.06 -0.80
N VAL A 123 -5.86 25.28 -0.73
CA VAL A 123 -6.44 24.77 0.53
C VAL A 123 -5.54 23.70 1.14
N ASP A 124 -4.86 22.89 0.32
CA ASP A 124 -3.99 21.79 0.77
C ASP A 124 -2.77 22.35 1.51
N THR A 125 -2.17 23.42 0.98
CA THR A 125 -0.95 24.01 1.55
C THR A 125 -1.22 25.22 2.44
N GLY A 126 -2.42 25.77 2.37
CA GLY A 126 -2.75 27.05 3.00
C GLY A 126 -1.93 28.21 2.45
N LEU A 127 -1.46 28.11 1.20
CA LEU A 127 -0.74 29.18 0.50
C LEU A 127 -1.71 30.02 -0.31
N MET A 128 -1.36 31.29 -0.52
CA MET A 128 -2.10 32.17 -1.42
C MET A 128 -1.19 32.56 -2.59
N TRP A 129 -1.70 32.35 -3.80
CA TRP A 129 -1.02 32.58 -5.06
C TRP A 129 -1.57 33.84 -5.71
N LEU A 130 -0.70 34.63 -6.34
CA LEU A 130 -1.16 35.68 -7.24
C LEU A 130 -1.60 35.03 -8.54
N ASP A 131 -2.76 35.43 -9.08
CA ASP A 131 -3.28 34.83 -10.30
C ASP A 131 -2.46 35.23 -11.55
N GLY A 132 -1.94 34.22 -12.25
CA GLY A 132 -1.18 34.34 -13.49
C GLY A 132 0.34 34.47 -13.35
N VAL A 133 1.01 34.38 -14.51
CA VAL A 133 2.46 34.58 -14.65
C VAL A 133 2.79 36.07 -14.59
N ILE A 134 3.68 36.46 -13.67
CA ILE A 134 4.08 37.87 -13.52
C ILE A 134 5.28 38.26 -14.38
N GLY A 135 6.07 37.29 -14.84
CA GLY A 135 7.26 37.55 -15.63
C GLY A 135 7.94 36.30 -16.17
N SER A 136 8.94 36.52 -17.03
CA SER A 136 9.89 35.50 -17.48
C SER A 136 11.30 36.10 -17.50
N GLN A 137 12.11 35.81 -16.47
CA GLN A 137 13.43 36.41 -16.29
C GLN A 137 14.39 35.48 -15.57
N ASN A 138 15.62 35.97 -15.31
CA ASN A 138 16.62 35.24 -14.56
C ASN A 138 16.23 35.11 -13.08
N TRP A 139 16.89 34.20 -12.37
CA TRP A 139 16.51 33.83 -11.01
C TRP A 139 16.60 35.00 -10.02
N GLN A 140 17.65 35.84 -10.11
CA GLN A 140 17.83 36.97 -9.18
C GLN A 140 16.80 38.07 -9.41
N ASP A 141 16.48 38.35 -10.68
CA ASP A 141 15.43 39.33 -11.02
C ASP A 141 14.05 38.81 -10.61
N SER A 142 13.81 37.50 -10.70
CA SER A 142 12.56 36.85 -10.23
C SER A 142 12.36 37.01 -8.74
N LEU A 143 13.39 36.78 -7.93
CA LEU A 143 13.34 37.01 -6.48
C LEU A 143 13.02 38.47 -6.17
N ASN A 144 13.76 39.39 -6.77
CA ASN A 144 13.60 40.82 -6.52
C ASN A 144 12.19 41.30 -6.91
N GLU A 145 11.66 40.82 -8.03
CA GLU A 145 10.30 41.17 -8.47
C GLU A 145 9.25 40.71 -7.46
N CYS A 146 9.32 39.45 -6.99
CA CYS A 146 8.38 38.97 -5.99
C CYS A 146 8.51 39.71 -4.64
N GLU A 147 9.74 39.89 -4.13
CA GLU A 147 9.98 40.53 -2.81
C GLU A 147 9.61 42.02 -2.76
N THR A 148 9.57 42.69 -3.92
CA THR A 148 9.20 44.12 -4.01
C THR A 148 7.81 44.34 -4.60
N GLY A 149 7.13 43.25 -4.97
CA GLY A 149 5.82 43.25 -5.58
C GLY A 149 4.75 43.78 -4.62
N THR A 150 3.86 44.61 -5.14
CA THR A 150 2.63 45.02 -4.44
C THR A 150 1.45 44.75 -5.34
N TRP A 151 0.80 43.60 -5.14
CA TRP A 151 -0.31 43.13 -5.96
C TRP A 151 -1.46 42.67 -5.08
N ALA A 152 -2.68 42.81 -5.60
CA ALA A 152 -3.92 42.47 -4.90
C ALA A 152 -4.04 43.05 -3.47
N GLY A 153 -3.36 44.18 -3.18
CA GLY A 153 -3.37 44.82 -1.87
C GLY A 153 -2.36 44.26 -0.85
N TYR A 154 -1.48 43.35 -1.26
CA TYR A 154 -0.46 42.73 -0.42
C TYR A 154 0.96 43.08 -0.87
N ASP A 155 1.90 43.16 0.06
CA ASP A 155 3.31 43.53 -0.12
C ASP A 155 4.30 42.52 0.47
N ASP A 156 3.82 41.35 0.87
CA ASP A 156 4.57 40.23 1.47
C ASP A 156 4.71 39.03 0.52
N TRP A 157 4.69 39.31 -0.79
CA TRP A 157 4.89 38.31 -1.84
C TRP A 157 6.32 37.77 -1.84
N ARG A 158 6.46 36.50 -2.23
CA ARG A 158 7.75 35.84 -2.42
C ARG A 158 7.73 34.93 -3.64
N LEU A 159 8.91 34.67 -4.18
CA LEU A 159 9.09 33.58 -5.13
C LEU A 159 8.87 32.25 -4.39
N PRO A 160 8.00 31.34 -4.88
CA PRO A 160 7.72 30.09 -4.20
C PRO A 160 8.98 29.27 -4.02
N ASP A 161 9.13 28.65 -2.85
CA ASP A 161 10.14 27.62 -2.70
C ASP A 161 9.76 26.37 -3.52
N ARG A 162 10.69 25.41 -3.60
CA ARG A 162 10.54 24.17 -4.36
C ARG A 162 9.26 23.41 -3.99
N ASN A 163 8.97 23.26 -2.70
CA ASN A 163 7.85 22.44 -2.25
C ASN A 163 6.52 23.17 -2.46
N ALA A 164 6.49 24.48 -2.25
CA ALA A 164 5.35 25.32 -2.59
C ALA A 164 5.02 25.24 -4.08
N LEU A 165 6.00 25.37 -4.98
CA LEU A 165 5.73 25.32 -6.41
C LEU A 165 5.35 23.91 -6.89
N GLN A 166 5.96 22.88 -6.31
CA GLN A 166 5.64 21.49 -6.62
C GLN A 166 4.23 21.09 -6.17
N SER A 167 3.66 21.69 -5.13
CA SER A 167 2.30 21.35 -4.65
C SER A 167 1.23 21.56 -5.71
N LEU A 168 1.52 22.40 -6.71
CA LEU A 168 0.64 22.67 -7.83
C LEU A 168 0.59 21.51 -8.84
N ILE A 169 1.62 20.66 -8.92
CA ILE A 169 1.71 19.59 -9.92
C ILE A 169 0.59 18.56 -9.71
N ASP A 170 -0.03 18.17 -10.83
CA ASP A 170 -0.87 16.99 -10.93
C ASP A 170 -0.13 15.91 -11.73
N TYR A 171 0.32 14.87 -11.03
CA TYR A 171 1.11 13.79 -11.63
C TYR A 171 0.29 12.82 -12.48
N SER A 172 -1.04 12.92 -12.46
CA SER A 172 -1.91 12.16 -13.37
C SER A 172 -1.99 12.78 -14.77
N LEU A 173 -1.40 13.97 -14.96
CA LEU A 173 -1.45 14.73 -16.19
C LEU A 173 -0.04 14.98 -16.75
N SER A 174 0.05 15.18 -18.07
CA SER A 174 1.23 15.73 -18.74
C SER A 174 0.80 16.63 -19.90
N LEU A 175 1.64 17.62 -20.20
CA LEU A 175 1.46 18.63 -21.24
C LEU A 175 0.12 19.40 -21.17
N PRO A 176 -0.18 20.10 -20.05
CA PRO A 176 0.64 20.27 -18.84
C PRO A 176 0.31 19.28 -17.71
N ALA A 177 1.26 19.05 -16.81
CA ALA A 177 1.11 18.33 -15.54
C ALA A 177 0.41 19.21 -14.48
N PHE A 178 -0.72 19.80 -14.87
CA PHE A 178 -1.55 20.70 -14.10
C PHE A 178 -2.96 20.73 -14.69
N ASP A 179 -3.99 20.55 -13.86
CA ASP A 179 -5.36 20.59 -14.34
C ASP A 179 -5.85 22.03 -14.54
N LEU A 180 -5.98 22.41 -15.81
CA LEU A 180 -6.50 23.72 -16.21
C LEU A 180 -8.02 23.84 -16.08
N SER A 181 -8.74 22.73 -15.87
CA SER A 181 -10.20 22.71 -15.76
C SER A 181 -10.69 22.92 -14.32
N GLU A 182 -9.92 22.46 -13.34
CA GLU A 182 -10.22 22.59 -11.90
C GLU A 182 -9.57 23.83 -11.25
N SER A 183 -8.66 24.53 -11.94
CA SER A 183 -7.98 25.67 -11.34
C SER A 183 -8.49 27.04 -11.82
N PRO A 184 -8.84 27.96 -10.91
CA PRO A 184 -9.03 29.36 -11.26
C PRO A 184 -7.73 30.08 -11.63
N PHE A 185 -6.58 29.43 -11.43
CA PHE A 185 -5.25 29.96 -11.69
C PHE A 185 -4.76 29.63 -13.10
N VAL A 186 -4.31 30.64 -13.86
CA VAL A 186 -3.77 30.42 -15.22
C VAL A 186 -2.26 30.18 -15.18
N LEU A 187 -1.86 28.91 -15.20
CA LEU A 187 -0.50 28.52 -15.54
C LEU A 187 -0.32 28.34 -17.05
N GLU A 188 0.84 28.75 -17.54
CA GLU A 188 1.28 28.45 -18.89
C GLU A 188 2.27 27.28 -18.90
N GLN A 189 2.31 26.51 -20.00
CA GLN A 189 3.30 25.47 -20.25
C GLN A 189 4.76 25.93 -20.06
N GLY A 190 5.61 25.05 -19.56
CA GLY A 190 7.05 25.24 -19.43
C GLY A 190 7.57 25.41 -17.99
N ASP A 191 8.78 25.96 -17.92
CA ASP A 191 9.60 26.01 -16.72
C ASP A 191 9.36 27.25 -15.85
N TYR A 192 9.31 27.04 -14.53
CA TYR A 192 9.12 28.08 -13.53
C TYR A 192 10.24 28.10 -12.48
N TRP A 193 10.60 29.30 -12.04
CA TRP A 193 11.61 29.47 -11.00
C TRP A 193 11.05 29.18 -9.60
N THR A 194 11.87 28.50 -8.80
CA THR A 194 11.70 28.45 -7.34
C THR A 194 12.72 29.36 -6.67
N SER A 195 12.48 29.79 -5.43
CA SER A 195 13.46 30.48 -4.58
C SER A 195 14.51 29.54 -4.00
N THR A 196 14.31 28.23 -4.09
CA THR A 196 15.23 27.24 -3.55
C THR A 196 16.50 27.14 -4.40
N THR A 197 17.65 27.39 -3.78
CA THR A 197 18.96 27.29 -4.43
C THR A 197 19.53 25.89 -4.30
N ASN A 198 20.48 25.54 -5.18
CA ASN A 198 21.31 24.36 -5.03
C ASN A 198 22.79 24.76 -4.93
N GLU A 199 23.05 25.87 -4.22
CA GLU A 199 24.37 26.51 -4.13
C GLU A 199 25.42 25.62 -3.47
N ASP A 200 25.01 24.75 -2.55
CA ASP A 200 25.87 23.77 -1.89
C ASP A 200 26.48 22.75 -2.87
N LEU A 201 25.82 22.53 -4.01
CA LEU A 201 26.26 21.59 -5.05
C LEU A 201 27.03 22.32 -6.15
N ILE A 202 26.43 23.39 -6.67
CA ILE A 202 26.97 24.21 -7.75
C ILE A 202 26.52 25.66 -7.55
N SER A 203 27.48 26.56 -7.31
CA SER A 203 27.33 27.98 -6.92
C SER A 203 26.50 28.89 -7.86
N ASN A 204 25.83 28.38 -8.89
CA ASN A 204 24.99 29.16 -9.80
C ASN A 204 23.70 28.45 -10.23
N LYS A 205 23.30 27.39 -9.50
CA LYS A 205 22.12 26.58 -9.83
C LYS A 205 20.99 26.80 -8.83
N ALA A 206 19.76 26.73 -9.33
CA ALA A 206 18.53 26.78 -8.54
C ALA A 206 17.56 25.69 -9.01
N PHE A 207 16.57 25.40 -8.17
CA PHE A 207 15.50 24.49 -8.53
C PHE A 207 14.50 25.18 -9.46
N SER A 208 13.95 24.40 -10.38
CA SER A 208 12.84 24.79 -11.24
C SER A 208 11.83 23.66 -11.35
N VAL A 209 10.57 24.03 -11.56
CA VAL A 209 9.48 23.09 -11.84
C VAL A 209 9.09 23.24 -13.30
N ASP A 210 9.07 22.12 -14.00
CA ASP A 210 8.57 22.01 -15.37
C ASP A 210 7.12 21.54 -15.34
N PHE A 211 6.17 22.45 -15.61
CA PHE A 211 4.75 22.10 -15.66
C PHE A 211 4.35 21.39 -16.95
N ASP A 212 5.25 21.19 -17.91
CA ASP A 212 4.95 20.34 -19.07
C ASP A 212 4.96 18.87 -18.66
N THR A 213 5.86 18.48 -17.77
CA THR A 213 6.08 17.07 -17.40
C THR A 213 5.82 16.77 -15.94
N GLY A 214 5.81 17.77 -15.05
CA GLY A 214 5.82 17.59 -13.60
C GLY A 214 7.23 17.42 -13.02
N TYR A 215 8.27 17.56 -13.84
CA TYR A 215 9.66 17.38 -13.42
C TYR A 215 10.14 18.52 -12.51
N VAL A 216 10.65 18.15 -11.33
CA VAL A 216 11.31 19.10 -10.42
C VAL A 216 12.82 18.94 -10.53
N GLY A 217 13.47 19.86 -11.23
CA GLY A 217 14.91 19.84 -11.52
C GLY A 217 15.74 20.74 -10.59
N CYS A 218 17.02 20.38 -10.38
CA CYS A 218 17.92 21.06 -9.44
C CYS A 218 19.17 21.70 -10.08
N TYR A 219 19.24 21.76 -11.41
CA TYR A 219 20.44 22.15 -12.18
C TYR A 219 20.23 23.35 -13.13
N SER A 220 19.15 24.08 -12.93
CA SER A 220 18.82 25.24 -13.78
C SER A 220 19.78 26.39 -13.52
N ASP A 221 20.35 26.96 -14.58
CA ASP A 221 21.31 28.06 -14.46
C ASP A 221 20.60 29.35 -14.07
N LYS A 222 21.03 30.00 -12.98
CA LYS A 222 20.38 31.21 -12.47
C LYS A 222 20.31 32.35 -13.49
N ILE A 223 21.13 32.30 -14.56
CA ILE A 223 21.11 33.30 -15.65
C ILE A 223 20.07 33.04 -16.73
N THR A 224 19.45 31.85 -16.79
CA THR A 224 18.43 31.53 -17.80
C THR A 224 17.09 32.19 -17.45
N SER A 225 16.32 32.54 -18.48
CA SER A 225 14.95 33.02 -18.29
C SER A 225 14.00 31.84 -18.04
N LYS A 226 13.20 31.90 -16.98
CA LYS A 226 12.07 31.00 -16.70
C LYS A 226 10.90 31.82 -16.18
N LYS A 227 9.70 31.25 -16.19
CA LYS A 227 8.47 31.90 -15.75
C LYS A 227 8.44 32.08 -14.24
N VAL A 228 7.67 33.07 -13.81
CA VAL A 228 7.60 33.49 -12.41
C VAL A 228 6.15 33.64 -12.00
N ILE A 229 5.83 33.05 -10.85
CA ILE A 229 4.58 33.26 -10.13
C ILE A 229 4.93 33.65 -8.69
N ALA A 230 4.06 34.43 -8.05
CA ALA A 230 4.26 34.88 -6.69
C ALA A 230 3.35 34.10 -5.73
N VAL A 231 3.90 33.75 -4.57
CA VAL A 231 3.18 33.12 -3.48
C VAL A 231 3.35 33.94 -2.22
N ARG A 232 2.39 33.86 -1.31
CA ARG A 232 2.49 34.36 0.05
C ARG A 232 1.93 33.33 1.02
N SER A 233 2.23 33.52 2.30
CA SER A 233 1.67 32.64 3.32
C SER A 233 0.16 32.89 3.38
N GLY A 234 -0.66 31.88 3.10
CA GLY A 234 -2.12 32.01 3.14
C GLY A 234 -2.68 31.94 4.56
N PHE A 235 -1.86 31.57 5.56
CA PHE A 235 -2.19 31.60 6.99
C PHE A 235 -1.41 32.64 7.79
N ALA A 236 -1.01 33.75 7.18
CA ALA A 236 -0.65 34.94 7.95
C ALA A 236 -1.93 35.61 8.47
N GLY A 237 -2.39 35.17 9.65
CA GLY A 237 -3.18 35.98 10.58
C GLY A 237 -4.07 37.05 9.95
N GLY A 238 -5.10 36.59 9.25
CA GLY A 238 -6.21 37.42 8.78
C GLY A 238 -7.50 36.74 9.18
N ILE A 239 -8.04 37.12 10.34
CA ILE A 239 -9.43 36.91 10.76
C ILE A 239 -10.42 36.64 9.60
N GLY A 240 -10.72 35.35 9.39
CA GLY A 240 -11.84 34.86 8.58
C GLY A 240 -11.56 34.67 7.09
N ALA A 241 -11.03 33.54 6.66
CA ALA A 241 -11.36 32.99 5.35
C ALA A 241 -12.40 31.88 5.58
N LEU A 242 -13.51 31.88 4.82
CA LEU A 242 -14.54 30.86 4.91
C LEU A 242 -14.15 29.71 3.97
N PHE A 243 -13.86 28.52 4.50
CA PHE A 243 -13.60 27.32 3.71
C PHE A 243 -14.19 26.07 4.38
N VAL A 244 -14.32 25.01 3.60
CA VAL A 244 -14.77 23.68 4.05
C VAL A 244 -13.70 22.66 3.68
N SER A 245 -13.25 21.86 4.63
CA SER A 245 -12.29 20.78 4.44
C SER A 245 -12.95 19.44 4.14
N SER A 246 -14.13 19.16 4.71
CA SER A 246 -14.83 17.89 4.54
C SER A 246 -16.33 18.00 4.81
N LEU A 247 -17.08 17.06 4.25
CA LEU A 247 -18.47 16.74 4.61
C LEU A 247 -18.50 15.27 5.00
N THR A 248 -18.99 14.98 6.19
CA THR A 248 -19.01 13.61 6.72
C THR A 248 -20.36 13.30 7.36
N PRO A 249 -21.08 12.28 6.86
CA PRO A 249 -20.91 11.67 5.54
C PRO A 249 -21.21 12.67 4.41
N ASP A 250 -20.76 12.38 3.19
CA ASP A 250 -21.00 13.20 1.98
C ASP A 250 -22.13 12.66 1.10
N ARG A 251 -22.84 11.61 1.54
CA ARG A 251 -23.95 11.02 0.81
C ARG A 251 -25.00 10.42 1.75
N THR A 252 -26.22 10.23 1.25
CA THR A 252 -27.30 9.55 1.99
C THR A 252 -28.35 8.94 1.08
N SER A 253 -28.87 7.77 1.47
CA SER A 253 -30.09 7.18 0.91
C SER A 253 -31.37 7.69 1.56
N LEU A 254 -31.28 8.49 2.63
CA LEU A 254 -32.44 9.02 3.36
C LEU A 254 -33.08 10.23 2.65
N LEU A 255 -33.83 9.97 1.56
CA LEU A 255 -34.44 11.00 0.71
C LEU A 255 -35.50 11.89 1.41
N ILE A 256 -36.05 11.43 2.52
CA ILE A 256 -36.98 12.21 3.35
C ILE A 256 -36.29 13.29 4.20
N GLY A 257 -34.96 13.33 4.17
CA GLY A 257 -34.13 14.22 4.97
C GLY A 257 -34.05 13.82 6.44
N GLY A 258 -33.26 14.56 7.19
CA GLY A 258 -33.01 14.32 8.62
C GLY A 258 -31.68 13.64 8.93
N PHE A 259 -30.94 13.22 7.89
CA PHE A 259 -29.62 12.60 8.02
C PHE A 259 -28.58 13.61 8.51
N GLU A 260 -27.83 13.26 9.55
CA GLU A 260 -26.86 14.17 10.16
C GLU A 260 -25.57 14.25 9.32
N VAL A 261 -25.13 15.47 9.05
CA VAL A 261 -23.92 15.78 8.27
C VAL A 261 -23.08 16.76 9.07
N GLN A 262 -21.81 16.41 9.24
CA GLN A 262 -20.77 17.26 9.80
C GLN A 262 -20.01 17.94 8.67
N ILE A 263 -19.89 19.27 8.75
CA ILE A 263 -19.14 20.10 7.80
C ILE A 263 -17.95 20.68 8.57
N GLU A 264 -16.75 20.24 8.25
CA GLU A 264 -15.52 20.73 8.88
C GLU A 264 -14.85 21.79 8.01
N GLY A 265 -14.14 22.74 8.60
CA GLY A 265 -13.46 23.79 7.87
C GLY A 265 -12.98 24.90 8.78
N ALA A 266 -13.00 26.14 8.28
CA ALA A 266 -12.78 27.31 9.13
C ALA A 266 -13.52 28.56 8.61
N GLY A 267 -13.64 29.56 9.48
CA GLY A 267 -14.25 30.85 9.15
C GLY A 267 -15.78 30.81 9.10
N PHE A 268 -16.40 29.78 9.67
CA PHE A 268 -17.84 29.70 9.93
C PHE A 268 -18.30 30.73 10.97
N GLY A 269 -17.37 31.16 11.85
CA GLY A 269 -17.60 32.03 13.00
C GLY A 269 -17.88 31.24 14.28
N GLU A 270 -17.37 31.74 15.42
CA GLU A 270 -17.54 31.13 16.76
C GLU A 270 -19.01 30.92 17.17
N ILE A 271 -19.95 31.65 16.55
CA ILE A 271 -21.39 31.51 16.74
C ILE A 271 -22.10 31.57 15.38
N LYS A 272 -23.24 30.87 15.26
CA LYS A 272 -24.04 30.80 14.03
C LYS A 272 -24.44 32.17 13.45
N GLY A 273 -24.90 33.10 14.28
CA GLY A 273 -25.48 34.37 13.80
C GLY A 273 -26.68 34.14 12.88
N PHE A 274 -26.67 34.78 11.70
CA PHE A 274 -27.58 34.56 10.57
C PHE A 274 -27.08 33.49 9.60
N GLY A 275 -25.98 32.80 9.93
CA GLY A 275 -25.42 31.74 9.12
C GLY A 275 -26.39 30.58 8.91
N ASN A 276 -26.27 29.90 7.77
CA ASN A 276 -27.14 28.79 7.41
C ASN A 276 -26.47 27.90 6.34
N VAL A 277 -26.91 26.64 6.28
CA VAL A 277 -26.46 25.66 5.28
C VAL A 277 -27.65 25.31 4.38
N PHE A 278 -27.39 25.18 3.08
CA PHE A 278 -28.38 24.77 2.08
C PHE A 278 -27.82 23.63 1.23
N PHE A 279 -28.68 22.69 0.90
CA PHE A 279 -28.46 21.67 -0.13
C PHE A 279 -29.28 22.11 -1.34
N ASP A 280 -28.58 22.53 -2.39
CA ASP A 280 -29.07 23.42 -3.45
C ASP A 280 -29.84 24.62 -2.88
N SER A 281 -31.16 24.64 -3.06
CA SER A 281 -32.02 25.74 -2.59
C SER A 281 -32.70 25.46 -1.24
N THR A 282 -32.55 24.25 -0.69
CA THR A 282 -33.28 23.81 0.50
C THR A 282 -32.43 23.96 1.75
N SER A 283 -32.95 24.64 2.77
CA SER A 283 -32.23 24.86 4.03
C SER A 283 -32.10 23.57 4.84
N ALA A 284 -30.89 23.30 5.34
CA ALA A 284 -30.64 22.28 6.34
C ALA A 284 -31.13 22.73 7.73
N GLU A 285 -31.41 21.76 8.61
CA GLU A 285 -31.64 22.01 10.03
C GLU A 285 -30.28 22.05 10.75
N ILE A 286 -29.87 23.21 11.28
CA ILE A 286 -28.61 23.33 12.00
C ILE A 286 -28.75 22.78 13.44
N LEU A 287 -27.90 21.82 13.79
CA LEU A 287 -27.82 21.22 15.12
C LEU A 287 -26.75 21.90 15.99
N SER A 288 -25.56 22.14 15.42
CA SER A 288 -24.42 22.75 16.11
C SER A 288 -23.62 23.66 15.17
N TRP A 289 -22.88 24.62 15.74
CA TRP A 289 -22.07 25.57 14.97
C TRP A 289 -20.90 26.07 15.80
N THR A 290 -19.69 25.92 15.28
CA THR A 290 -18.45 26.53 15.76
C THR A 290 -17.72 27.17 14.58
N ASP A 291 -16.56 27.79 14.82
CA ASP A 291 -15.75 28.32 13.71
C ASP A 291 -15.18 27.22 12.80
N GLU A 292 -15.06 26.00 13.32
CA GLU A 292 -14.39 24.87 12.67
C GLU A 292 -15.34 23.75 12.23
N ILE A 293 -16.54 23.65 12.84
CA ILE A 293 -17.48 22.55 12.63
C ILE A 293 -18.92 23.06 12.61
N ILE A 294 -19.67 22.69 11.58
CA ILE A 294 -21.13 22.82 11.53
C ILE A 294 -21.75 21.43 11.50
N THR A 295 -22.62 21.11 12.46
CA THR A 295 -23.45 19.90 12.40
C THR A 295 -24.85 20.28 11.95
N CYS A 296 -25.36 19.66 10.90
CA CYS A 296 -26.71 19.91 10.39
C CYS A 296 -27.40 18.63 9.96
N LYS A 297 -28.71 18.70 9.69
CA LYS A 297 -29.45 17.64 9.03
C LYS A 297 -29.70 17.99 7.57
N ALA A 298 -29.25 17.11 6.68
CA ALA A 298 -29.54 17.15 5.26
C ALA A 298 -31.06 17.18 5.04
N PRO A 299 -31.60 18.12 4.24
CA PRO A 299 -33.04 18.22 4.01
C PRO A 299 -33.56 17.11 3.08
N ALA A 300 -34.88 16.99 2.94
CA ALA A 300 -35.46 16.09 1.95
C ALA A 300 -35.06 16.52 0.53
N HIS A 301 -34.68 15.56 -0.31
CA HIS A 301 -34.31 15.80 -1.69
C HIS A 301 -34.63 14.58 -2.56
N THR A 302 -34.81 14.79 -3.86
CA THR A 302 -34.88 13.67 -4.81
C THR A 302 -33.46 13.12 -5.06
N PRO A 303 -33.29 11.89 -5.57
CA PRO A 303 -31.97 11.39 -5.93
C PRO A 303 -31.23 12.33 -6.89
N GLY A 304 -29.92 12.44 -6.69
CA GLY A 304 -29.01 13.29 -7.46
C GLY A 304 -27.91 13.91 -6.59
N ILE A 305 -26.84 14.33 -7.28
CA ILE A 305 -25.73 15.08 -6.70
C ILE A 305 -26.14 16.55 -6.59
N VAL A 306 -25.95 17.15 -5.40
CA VAL A 306 -26.37 18.52 -5.09
C VAL A 306 -25.19 19.39 -4.66
N ASN A 307 -25.36 20.69 -4.82
CA ASN A 307 -24.40 21.65 -4.28
C ASN A 307 -24.69 21.90 -2.80
N VAL A 308 -23.65 22.13 -1.99
CA VAL A 308 -23.82 22.55 -0.59
C VAL A 308 -23.37 23.99 -0.45
N HIS A 309 -24.28 24.85 0.01
CA HIS A 309 -24.01 26.27 0.22
C HIS A 309 -23.93 26.56 1.73
N ILE A 310 -22.79 27.08 2.18
CA ILE A 310 -22.62 27.56 3.54
C ILE A 310 -22.62 29.08 3.49
N LYS A 311 -23.56 29.70 4.21
CA LYS A 311 -23.63 31.16 4.37
C LYS A 311 -23.28 31.49 5.81
N THR A 312 -22.42 32.47 6.02
CA THR A 312 -22.16 33.10 7.31
C THR A 312 -22.71 34.53 7.27
N ASP A 313 -22.55 35.29 8.36
CA ASP A 313 -23.04 36.68 8.43
C ASP A 313 -22.48 37.58 7.32
N ASN A 314 -21.24 37.34 6.90
CA ASN A 314 -20.53 38.23 5.98
C ASN A 314 -19.97 37.52 4.74
N ARG A 315 -20.11 36.20 4.62
CA ARG A 315 -19.52 35.39 3.55
C ARG A 315 -20.43 34.25 3.13
N ASN A 316 -20.13 33.67 1.96
CA ASN A 316 -20.73 32.43 1.51
C ASN A 316 -19.69 31.61 0.75
N ILE A 317 -19.84 30.29 0.80
CA ILE A 317 -19.09 29.34 -0.02
C ILE A 317 -20.10 28.35 -0.62
N THR A 318 -19.81 27.91 -1.84
CA THR A 318 -20.56 26.86 -2.53
C THR A 318 -19.61 25.72 -2.82
N LEU A 319 -19.98 24.52 -2.38
CA LEU A 319 -19.32 23.28 -2.69
C LEU A 319 -20.11 22.65 -3.81
N ASN A 320 -19.53 22.63 -5.01
CA ASN A 320 -20.22 22.10 -6.18
C ASN A 320 -20.22 20.59 -6.12
N SER A 321 -21.35 19.96 -6.44
CA SER A 321 -21.48 18.50 -6.48
C SER A 321 -20.97 17.79 -5.21
N ALA A 322 -21.23 18.38 -4.05
CA ALA A 322 -20.56 18.02 -2.80
C ALA A 322 -21.35 17.09 -1.89
N PHE A 323 -22.60 16.77 -2.26
CA PHE A 323 -23.39 15.81 -1.50
C PHE A 323 -24.32 15.02 -2.40
N THR A 324 -24.45 13.72 -2.16
CA THR A 324 -25.24 12.82 -3.03
C THR A 324 -26.45 12.26 -2.30
N TYR A 325 -27.63 12.44 -2.90
CA TYR A 325 -28.83 11.68 -2.54
C TYR A 325 -28.99 10.53 -3.52
N PHE A 326 -29.21 9.31 -3.03
CA PHE A 326 -29.35 8.15 -3.90
C PHE A 326 -30.51 7.25 -3.44
N ASN A 327 -30.98 6.38 -4.34
CA ASN A 327 -31.83 5.25 -3.94
C ASN A 327 -30.92 4.08 -3.60
N ASP A 328 -31.36 3.28 -2.65
CA ASP A 328 -30.64 2.20 -1.99
C ASP A 328 -31.74 1.34 -1.38
N THR A 329 -32.06 0.25 -2.07
CA THR A 329 -33.33 -0.45 -1.90
C THR A 329 -33.28 -1.46 -0.75
N ASP A 330 -32.14 -2.08 -0.51
CA ASP A 330 -31.84 -2.99 0.59
C ASP A 330 -31.15 -2.29 1.78
N GLY A 331 -30.47 -1.17 1.58
CA GLY A 331 -29.89 -0.36 2.64
C GLY A 331 -28.42 -0.69 2.96
N ASP A 332 -27.70 -1.25 2.00
CA ASP A 332 -26.29 -1.68 2.12
C ASP A 332 -25.29 -0.49 2.02
N GLY A 333 -25.72 0.60 1.39
CA GLY A 333 -24.92 1.82 1.16
C GLY A 333 -24.42 2.00 -0.28
N LEU A 334 -24.55 0.99 -1.14
CA LEU A 334 -24.50 1.16 -2.59
C LEU A 334 -25.78 1.79 -3.09
N SER A 335 -25.79 2.15 -4.37
CA SER A 335 -26.97 2.78 -4.96
C SER A 335 -27.57 1.88 -6.01
N ASP A 336 -28.90 1.86 -6.11
CA ASP A 336 -29.61 1.08 -7.12
C ASP A 336 -29.03 1.25 -8.54
N GLU A 337 -28.51 2.45 -8.87
CA GLU A 337 -27.92 2.75 -10.18
C GLU A 337 -26.56 2.08 -10.40
N ILE A 338 -25.75 1.98 -9.34
CA ILE A 338 -24.47 1.28 -9.34
C ILE A 338 -24.72 -0.22 -9.46
N GLU A 339 -25.64 -0.75 -8.66
CA GLU A 339 -25.96 -2.17 -8.61
C GLU A 339 -26.63 -2.64 -9.90
N ASP A 340 -27.58 -1.87 -10.46
CA ASP A 340 -28.17 -2.15 -11.78
C ASP A 340 -27.13 -2.20 -12.92
N ALA A 341 -25.95 -1.59 -12.72
CA ALA A 341 -24.84 -1.56 -13.67
C ALA A 341 -23.72 -2.58 -13.36
N GLY A 342 -23.69 -3.10 -12.13
CA GLY A 342 -22.67 -3.98 -11.58
C GLY A 342 -23.10 -5.44 -11.57
N CYS A 343 -22.48 -6.21 -10.66
CA CYS A 343 -22.81 -7.61 -10.43
C CYS A 343 -23.69 -7.84 -9.20
N THR A 344 -23.83 -6.84 -8.33
CA THR A 344 -24.65 -6.83 -7.12
C THR A 344 -26.15 -6.72 -7.41
N ASP A 345 -27.01 -7.17 -6.50
CA ASP A 345 -28.48 -7.05 -6.61
C ASP A 345 -29.03 -6.09 -5.56
N LYS A 346 -29.55 -4.94 -6.00
CA LYS A 346 -30.23 -3.92 -5.17
C LYS A 346 -31.37 -4.36 -4.26
N ASN A 347 -31.75 -5.63 -4.27
CA ASN A 347 -32.76 -6.16 -3.34
C ASN A 347 -32.15 -7.17 -2.37
N ASP A 348 -30.83 -7.25 -2.34
CA ASP A 348 -30.04 -8.23 -1.64
C ASP A 348 -28.80 -7.53 -1.08
N MET A 349 -28.79 -7.30 0.24
CA MET A 349 -27.74 -6.53 0.91
C MET A 349 -26.37 -7.23 0.87
N ASP A 350 -26.34 -8.53 0.63
CA ASP A 350 -25.18 -9.41 0.61
C ASP A 350 -25.33 -10.34 -0.60
N THR A 351 -24.82 -9.92 -1.75
CA THR A 351 -25.07 -10.58 -3.04
C THR A 351 -24.47 -11.98 -3.14
N ASP A 352 -23.38 -12.26 -2.43
CA ASP A 352 -22.66 -13.53 -2.49
C ASP A 352 -22.78 -14.39 -1.23
N ASP A 353 -23.53 -13.91 -0.23
CA ASP A 353 -23.93 -14.62 0.98
C ASP A 353 -22.77 -14.98 1.92
N ASP A 354 -21.72 -14.16 1.95
CA ASP A 354 -20.50 -14.37 2.74
C ASP A 354 -20.55 -13.72 4.14
N GLY A 355 -21.58 -12.90 4.38
CA GLY A 355 -21.85 -12.22 5.65
C GLY A 355 -21.40 -10.77 5.73
N LEU A 356 -20.74 -10.24 4.71
CA LEU A 356 -20.50 -8.82 4.47
C LEU A 356 -21.65 -8.25 3.63
N SER A 357 -21.77 -6.92 3.59
CA SER A 357 -22.73 -6.30 2.66
C SER A 357 -21.98 -5.74 1.47
N ASP A 358 -22.63 -5.67 0.32
CA ASP A 358 -21.99 -5.22 -0.92
C ASP A 358 -21.33 -3.84 -0.74
N GLY A 359 -21.99 -2.92 -0.04
CA GLY A 359 -21.45 -1.59 0.31
C GLY A 359 -20.39 -1.55 1.42
N GLN A 360 -20.16 -2.62 2.18
CA GLN A 360 -18.99 -2.74 3.05
C GLN A 360 -17.73 -3.14 2.28
N GLU A 361 -17.92 -3.94 1.24
CA GLU A 361 -16.86 -4.47 0.41
C GLU A 361 -16.42 -3.47 -0.67
N ASP A 362 -17.38 -2.78 -1.30
CA ASP A 362 -17.11 -1.63 -2.17
C ASP A 362 -16.94 -0.34 -1.35
N ILE A 363 -15.79 -0.23 -0.67
CA ILE A 363 -15.42 0.86 0.23
C ILE A 363 -15.59 2.24 -0.42
N ASN A 364 -15.34 2.33 -1.73
CA ASN A 364 -15.37 3.58 -2.46
C ASN A 364 -16.69 3.82 -3.22
N TYR A 365 -17.58 2.83 -3.23
CA TYR A 365 -18.93 2.87 -3.77
C TYR A 365 -18.99 3.19 -5.27
N ASN A 366 -18.13 2.55 -6.07
CA ASN A 366 -18.10 2.75 -7.52
C ASN A 366 -18.65 1.55 -8.33
N GLY A 367 -18.98 0.45 -7.66
CA GLY A 367 -19.46 -0.81 -8.23
C GLY A 367 -18.41 -1.67 -8.92
N ILE A 368 -17.13 -1.44 -8.64
CA ILE A 368 -16.00 -2.12 -9.28
C ILE A 368 -15.05 -2.58 -8.17
N PRO A 369 -14.75 -3.89 -8.08
CA PRO A 369 -13.74 -4.38 -7.15
C PRO A 369 -12.38 -3.74 -7.45
N ASP A 370 -11.89 -2.91 -6.53
CA ASP A 370 -10.58 -2.25 -6.63
C ASP A 370 -9.52 -2.94 -5.75
N PHE A 371 -8.25 -2.54 -5.93
CA PHE A 371 -7.15 -3.08 -5.13
C PHE A 371 -7.32 -2.69 -3.65
N GLY A 372 -7.43 -3.69 -2.77
CA GLY A 372 -7.65 -3.52 -1.33
C GLY A 372 -9.11 -3.61 -0.90
N GLU A 373 -10.01 -4.00 -1.80
CA GLU A 373 -11.43 -4.29 -1.55
C GLU A 373 -11.68 -5.78 -1.80
N THR A 374 -12.53 -6.40 -0.98
CA THR A 374 -13.13 -7.70 -1.30
C THR A 374 -14.15 -7.51 -2.42
N ASN A 375 -14.56 -8.59 -3.06
CA ASN A 375 -15.42 -8.54 -4.22
C ASN A 375 -16.86 -8.96 -3.84
N PRO A 376 -17.84 -8.02 -3.86
CA PRO A 376 -19.24 -8.26 -3.46
C PRO A 376 -20.03 -9.36 -4.19
N CYS A 377 -19.40 -10.01 -5.15
CA CYS A 377 -20.02 -11.00 -6.02
C CYS A 377 -19.27 -12.33 -5.99
N LYS A 378 -18.35 -12.48 -5.04
CA LYS A 378 -17.55 -13.65 -4.77
C LYS A 378 -17.38 -13.76 -3.26
N ALA A 379 -18.07 -14.74 -2.69
CA ALA A 379 -17.96 -15.04 -1.27
C ALA A 379 -16.53 -15.37 -0.79
N ASP A 380 -15.60 -15.63 -1.69
CA ASP A 380 -14.19 -15.97 -1.49
C ASP A 380 -13.42 -15.24 -2.61
N THR A 381 -12.80 -14.12 -2.26
CA THR A 381 -12.22 -13.16 -3.21
C THR A 381 -10.92 -13.66 -3.82
N ASP A 382 -10.04 -14.25 -3.01
CA ASP A 382 -8.72 -14.73 -3.39
C ASP A 382 -8.70 -16.23 -3.83
N GLU A 383 -9.84 -16.90 -3.72
CA GLU A 383 -10.13 -18.26 -4.21
C GLU A 383 -9.37 -19.37 -3.47
N ASP A 384 -9.20 -19.21 -2.17
CA ASP A 384 -8.45 -20.13 -1.31
C ASP A 384 -9.33 -21.19 -0.61
N GLY A 385 -10.64 -20.94 -0.53
CA GLY A 385 -11.64 -21.82 0.07
C GLY A 385 -12.29 -21.32 1.36
N ILE A 386 -11.86 -20.20 1.93
CA ILE A 386 -12.50 -19.52 3.07
C ILE A 386 -13.32 -18.32 2.56
N GLN A 387 -14.43 -18.00 3.23
CA GLN A 387 -15.26 -16.86 2.83
C GLN A 387 -14.70 -15.54 3.36
N ASP A 388 -14.78 -14.44 2.61
CA ASP A 388 -14.18 -13.15 3.03
C ASP A 388 -14.73 -12.71 4.39
N GLY A 389 -16.04 -12.85 4.61
CA GLY A 389 -16.67 -12.65 5.91
C GLY A 389 -16.11 -13.55 7.02
N THR A 390 -15.83 -14.83 6.74
CA THR A 390 -15.19 -15.73 7.72
C THR A 390 -13.80 -15.24 8.07
N GLU A 391 -13.00 -14.88 7.06
CA GLU A 391 -11.64 -14.40 7.24
C GLU A 391 -11.57 -13.08 8.01
N LEU A 392 -12.55 -12.19 7.81
CA LEU A 392 -12.66 -10.92 8.54
C LEU A 392 -13.26 -11.05 9.94
N GLY A 393 -13.57 -12.26 10.42
CA GLY A 393 -14.07 -12.47 11.77
C GLY A 393 -15.59 -12.30 11.93
N VAL A 394 -16.35 -12.46 10.85
CA VAL A 394 -17.81 -12.30 10.88
C VAL A 394 -18.47 -13.52 11.54
N VAL A 395 -18.89 -13.32 12.79
CA VAL A 395 -19.67 -14.34 13.54
C VAL A 395 -21.17 -14.25 13.25
N GLN A 396 -21.66 -13.07 12.87
CA GLN A 396 -23.06 -12.81 12.59
C GLN A 396 -23.14 -11.98 11.31
N PRO A 397 -23.82 -12.48 10.27
CA PRO A 397 -23.83 -11.83 8.98
C PRO A 397 -24.74 -10.59 8.99
N VAL A 398 -24.66 -9.80 7.93
CA VAL A 398 -25.61 -8.71 7.66
C VAL A 398 -27.03 -9.25 7.37
N ASN A 399 -27.98 -8.36 7.08
CA ASN A 399 -29.31 -8.83 6.69
C ASN A 399 -29.25 -9.36 5.25
N ASP A 400 -30.23 -10.20 4.91
CA ASP A 400 -30.45 -10.78 3.58
C ASP A 400 -29.45 -11.87 3.13
N THR A 401 -28.31 -12.03 3.82
CA THR A 401 -27.42 -13.22 3.72
C THR A 401 -28.15 -14.58 3.84
N ASP A 402 -27.98 -15.46 2.86
CA ASP A 402 -28.42 -16.87 2.90
C ASP A 402 -27.57 -17.68 3.87
N LEU A 403 -28.12 -17.90 5.06
CA LEU A 403 -27.52 -18.72 6.13
C LEU A 403 -27.23 -20.19 5.76
N SER A 404 -27.61 -20.66 4.57
CA SER A 404 -27.21 -21.97 4.06
C SER A 404 -25.90 -21.97 3.26
N ILE A 405 -25.44 -20.79 2.85
CA ILE A 405 -24.15 -20.53 2.20
C ILE A 405 -23.17 -19.94 3.22
N PHE A 406 -23.62 -18.95 4.00
CA PHE A 406 -22.81 -18.28 5.00
C PHE A 406 -22.16 -19.24 6.00
N GLN A 407 -20.85 -19.05 6.15
CA GLN A 407 -20.01 -19.74 7.10
C GLN A 407 -19.59 -18.75 8.19
N ALA A 408 -19.93 -19.04 9.45
CA ALA A 408 -19.61 -18.14 10.55
C ALA A 408 -18.21 -18.44 11.08
N ASP A 409 -17.45 -17.39 11.39
CA ASP A 409 -16.20 -17.54 12.13
C ASP A 409 -16.49 -18.01 13.57
N LEU A 410 -15.82 -19.09 14.00
CA LEU A 410 -15.89 -19.67 15.33
C LEU A 410 -14.81 -19.16 16.30
N ASP A 411 -13.75 -18.50 15.82
CA ASP A 411 -12.75 -17.76 16.59
C ASP A 411 -12.35 -16.42 15.92
N PRO A 412 -13.20 -15.36 16.02
CA PRO A 412 -12.92 -14.04 15.45
C PRO A 412 -11.78 -13.28 16.14
N SER A 413 -11.03 -13.93 17.03
CA SER A 413 -9.76 -13.40 17.54
C SER A 413 -8.56 -13.77 16.66
N THR A 414 -8.77 -14.70 15.72
CA THR A 414 -7.90 -15.03 14.61
C THR A 414 -8.60 -14.67 13.31
N THR A 415 -7.84 -14.19 12.33
CA THR A 415 -8.33 -13.74 11.02
C THR A 415 -7.20 -13.97 10.01
N THR A 416 -7.54 -14.31 8.78
CA THR A 416 -6.70 -14.32 7.59
C THR A 416 -6.96 -13.07 6.74
N ASP A 417 -6.27 -12.89 5.62
CA ASP A 417 -6.46 -11.74 4.72
C ASP A 417 -7.21 -12.20 3.46
N PRO A 418 -8.48 -11.80 3.24
CA PRO A 418 -9.31 -12.29 2.13
C PRO A 418 -8.87 -11.84 0.72
N LEU A 419 -7.73 -11.17 0.64
CA LEU A 419 -7.10 -10.73 -0.60
C LEU A 419 -5.76 -11.43 -0.84
N ASP A 420 -5.39 -12.38 0.02
CA ASP A 420 -4.11 -13.07 0.07
C ASP A 420 -4.31 -14.53 0.46
N ASN A 421 -4.37 -15.40 -0.55
CA ASN A 421 -4.76 -16.80 -0.43
C ASN A 421 -3.80 -17.71 0.38
N ASP A 422 -2.76 -17.14 0.98
CA ASP A 422 -1.71 -17.78 1.78
C ASP A 422 -1.19 -16.70 2.76
N THR A 423 -1.95 -16.45 3.82
CA THR A 423 -1.77 -15.31 4.75
C THR A 423 -0.38 -15.31 5.40
N ASP A 424 0.24 -16.47 5.58
CA ASP A 424 1.56 -16.59 6.20
C ASP A 424 2.72 -16.89 5.23
N ASP A 425 2.45 -16.92 3.92
CA ASP A 425 3.42 -17.12 2.83
C ASP A 425 4.22 -18.43 2.95
N ASP A 426 3.66 -19.47 3.57
CA ASP A 426 4.36 -20.73 3.81
C ASP A 426 4.28 -21.71 2.62
N GLY A 427 3.35 -21.47 1.70
CA GLY A 427 3.10 -22.26 0.50
C GLY A 427 1.91 -23.21 0.60
N LEU A 428 1.21 -23.26 1.72
CA LEU A 428 -0.14 -23.81 1.87
C LEU A 428 -1.16 -22.66 1.78
N LEU A 429 -2.33 -22.92 1.20
CA LEU A 429 -3.39 -21.91 1.14
C LEU A 429 -4.15 -21.88 2.47
N ASP A 430 -4.69 -20.74 2.90
CA ASP A 430 -5.36 -20.67 4.22
C ASP A 430 -6.52 -21.67 4.30
N GLY A 431 -7.30 -21.82 3.23
CA GLY A 431 -8.37 -22.81 3.13
C GLY A 431 -7.91 -24.28 3.03
N ASP A 432 -6.67 -24.54 2.59
CA ASP A 432 -6.06 -25.87 2.70
C ASP A 432 -5.65 -26.17 4.15
N GLU A 433 -5.33 -25.14 4.92
CA GLU A 433 -4.93 -25.26 6.32
C GLU A 433 -6.13 -25.33 7.28
N ASP A 434 -7.17 -24.52 7.05
CA ASP A 434 -8.50 -24.60 7.67
C ASP A 434 -9.45 -25.42 6.78
N HIS A 435 -9.23 -26.74 6.78
CA HIS A 435 -9.97 -27.69 5.94
C HIS A 435 -11.51 -27.62 6.06
N ASN A 436 -12.03 -27.04 7.14
CA ASN A 436 -13.46 -26.92 7.37
C ASN A 436 -13.98 -25.48 7.28
N SER A 437 -13.08 -24.54 6.97
CA SER A 437 -13.31 -23.14 6.63
C SER A 437 -14.10 -22.40 7.70
N ASN A 438 -13.86 -22.70 8.99
CA ASN A 438 -14.65 -22.18 10.10
C ASN A 438 -13.93 -21.11 10.93
N GLY A 439 -12.74 -20.68 10.53
CA GLY A 439 -11.97 -19.60 11.13
C GLY A 439 -11.34 -19.94 12.49
N ILE A 440 -11.54 -21.15 13.02
CA ILE A 440 -10.93 -21.60 14.28
C ILE A 440 -9.89 -22.68 14.03
N PHE A 441 -8.69 -22.48 14.54
CA PHE A 441 -7.66 -23.51 14.54
C PHE A 441 -8.03 -24.71 15.44
N GLU A 442 -8.28 -25.88 14.85
CA GLU A 442 -8.61 -27.12 15.56
C GLU A 442 -7.52 -28.21 15.45
N PRO A 443 -7.51 -29.20 16.37
CA PRO A 443 -6.62 -30.35 16.24
C PRO A 443 -6.89 -31.15 14.95
N GLY A 444 -5.90 -31.24 14.07
CA GLY A 444 -5.99 -31.89 12.75
C GLY A 444 -5.95 -30.91 11.56
N GLU A 445 -5.85 -29.60 11.85
CA GLU A 445 -5.60 -28.52 10.91
C GLU A 445 -4.19 -27.96 11.11
N THR A 446 -3.68 -27.27 10.10
CA THR A 446 -2.49 -26.40 10.23
C THR A 446 -2.93 -24.97 10.49
N ASN A 447 -2.00 -24.02 10.64
CA ASN A 447 -2.34 -22.69 11.16
C ASN A 447 -2.03 -21.64 10.09
N PRO A 448 -3.07 -21.06 9.44
CA PRO A 448 -2.95 -20.05 8.36
C PRO A 448 -2.19 -18.75 8.68
N ARG A 449 -1.58 -18.65 9.85
CA ARG A 449 -0.99 -17.40 10.37
C ARG A 449 0.40 -17.62 10.94
N VAL A 450 0.97 -18.80 10.77
CA VAL A 450 2.24 -19.22 11.33
C VAL A 450 3.03 -20.05 10.30
N GLU A 451 3.95 -19.37 9.61
CA GLU A 451 4.90 -19.97 8.67
C GLU A 451 5.31 -21.40 9.07
N SER A 452 4.75 -22.39 8.38
CA SER A 452 5.15 -23.79 8.46
C SER A 452 6.09 -24.12 7.28
N SER A 453 6.48 -25.38 7.10
CA SER A 453 7.35 -25.75 5.96
C SER A 453 6.51 -26.41 4.87
N PRO A 454 6.59 -25.95 3.60
CA PRO A 454 5.76 -26.42 2.48
C PRO A 454 6.03 -27.86 2.01
N HIS A 455 6.63 -28.71 2.86
CA HIS A 455 7.05 -30.08 2.54
C HIS A 455 6.52 -31.15 3.51
N GLU A 456 5.66 -30.80 4.46
CA GLU A 456 5.16 -31.73 5.46
C GLU A 456 3.89 -32.44 4.93
N THR A 457 4.06 -33.31 3.92
CA THR A 457 2.99 -34.25 3.57
C THR A 457 2.73 -35.19 4.75
N ASP A 458 1.52 -35.18 5.31
CA ASP A 458 1.00 -36.18 6.26
C ASP A 458 1.00 -37.58 5.61
N LEU A 459 2.17 -38.23 5.67
CA LEU A 459 2.46 -39.44 4.92
C LEU A 459 1.63 -40.63 5.42
N ASP A 460 1.19 -40.61 6.68
CA ASP A 460 0.48 -41.72 7.32
C ASP A 460 -0.98 -41.43 7.75
N LYS A 461 -1.44 -40.19 7.59
CA LYS A 461 -2.84 -39.74 7.75
C LYS A 461 -3.36 -39.84 9.17
N ASP A 462 -2.51 -39.55 10.16
CA ASP A 462 -2.89 -39.61 11.57
C ASP A 462 -3.29 -38.25 12.18
N GLY A 463 -3.13 -37.16 11.41
CA GLY A 463 -3.57 -35.81 11.77
C GLY A 463 -2.54 -34.98 12.53
N ASP A 464 -1.31 -35.47 12.68
CA ASP A 464 -0.16 -34.67 13.10
C ASP A 464 0.76 -34.44 11.87
N THR A 465 0.92 -33.18 11.43
CA THR A 465 1.87 -32.80 10.35
C THR A 465 3.23 -32.51 10.98
N ASP A 466 4.21 -33.42 10.90
CA ASP A 466 5.33 -33.33 11.82
C ASP A 466 6.72 -33.15 11.18
N SER A 467 7.29 -31.97 11.48
CA SER A 467 8.71 -31.83 11.82
C SER A 467 9.00 -32.26 13.28
N LEU A 468 8.20 -33.16 13.87
CA LEU A 468 8.34 -33.56 15.27
C LEU A 468 7.85 -34.98 15.65
N ASP A 469 8.23 -36.02 14.90
CA ASP A 469 8.21 -37.41 15.40
C ASP A 469 9.62 -38.01 15.45
N LEU A 470 10.41 -37.53 16.41
CA LEU A 470 11.58 -38.28 16.86
C LEU A 470 11.22 -39.46 17.79
N SER A 471 9.93 -39.76 17.98
CA SER A 471 9.48 -40.95 18.71
C SER A 471 9.48 -42.20 17.83
N LEU A 472 9.37 -42.06 16.50
CA LEU A 472 9.66 -43.13 15.53
C LEU A 472 11.15 -43.25 15.14
N PHE A 473 11.98 -42.20 15.26
CA PHE A 473 13.43 -42.32 15.02
C PHE A 473 14.12 -43.29 16.00
N LEU A 474 13.52 -43.50 17.18
CA LEU A 474 13.98 -44.46 18.18
C LEU A 474 13.45 -45.89 17.97
N THR A 475 12.46 -46.11 17.11
CA THR A 475 11.97 -47.45 16.78
C THR A 475 12.70 -48.09 15.60
N ASP A 476 13.22 -47.29 14.66
CA ASP A 476 14.00 -47.80 13.52
C ASP A 476 15.46 -48.11 13.87
N PHE A 477 16.08 -47.37 14.80
CA PHE A 477 17.42 -47.70 15.31
C PHE A 477 17.35 -48.55 16.57
N GLY A 478 17.02 -49.84 16.39
CA GLY A 478 16.98 -50.82 17.47
C GLY A 478 18.13 -50.69 18.48
N SER A 479 17.81 -50.23 19.69
CA SER A 479 18.64 -50.28 20.92
C SER A 479 20.08 -49.76 20.80
N ILE A 480 20.27 -48.45 21.03
CA ILE A 480 21.58 -47.87 21.36
C ILE A 480 21.97 -48.32 22.78
N ASN A 481 22.96 -49.21 22.88
CA ASN A 481 23.50 -49.69 24.14
C ASN A 481 24.66 -48.77 24.58
N CYS A 482 24.37 -47.67 25.28
CA CYS A 482 25.42 -46.74 25.74
C CYS A 482 26.08 -47.25 27.04
N PHE A 483 27.26 -47.85 26.92
CA PHE A 483 28.05 -48.32 28.08
C PHE A 483 28.97 -47.22 28.69
N ASP A 484 29.00 -46.00 28.12
CA ASP A 484 29.88 -44.90 28.56
C ASP A 484 29.29 -43.48 28.31
N CYS A 485 27.99 -43.27 28.57
CA CYS A 485 27.41 -41.91 28.52
C CYS A 485 27.69 -41.15 29.84
N PRO A 486 28.26 -39.92 29.81
CA PRO A 486 28.42 -39.08 30.99
C PRO A 486 27.06 -38.66 31.58
N ALA A 487 27.04 -38.37 32.88
CA ALA A 487 25.85 -38.26 33.73
C ALA A 487 24.93 -37.03 33.51
N ASP A 488 24.71 -36.59 32.28
CA ASP A 488 23.76 -35.52 31.97
C ASP A 488 23.03 -35.76 30.64
N PHE A 489 22.40 -36.92 30.53
CA PHE A 489 21.29 -37.15 29.61
C PHE A 489 20.05 -37.14 30.48
N THR A 490 19.56 -35.95 30.85
CA THR A 490 18.28 -35.88 31.54
C THR A 490 17.21 -36.24 30.54
N LEU A 491 16.65 -37.44 30.71
CA LEU A 491 15.40 -37.86 30.08
C LEU A 491 14.26 -36.99 30.61
N ASP A 492 14.21 -35.73 30.19
CA ASP A 492 12.98 -34.98 30.13
C ASP A 492 12.48 -34.97 28.67
N THR A 493 11.18 -34.76 28.51
CA THR A 493 10.49 -34.82 27.22
C THR A 493 10.66 -33.53 26.41
N ASN A 494 11.54 -32.62 26.84
CA ASN A 494 11.63 -31.27 26.31
C ASN A 494 13.06 -31.02 25.81
N VAL A 495 13.32 -31.46 24.58
CA VAL A 495 14.58 -31.17 23.89
C VAL A 495 14.73 -29.66 23.73
N ASN A 496 15.81 -29.10 24.27
CA ASN A 496 16.10 -27.68 24.21
C ASN A 496 17.49 -27.40 23.60
N ILE A 497 17.87 -26.12 23.51
CA ILE A 497 19.09 -25.68 22.84
C ILE A 497 20.37 -26.24 23.50
N GLU A 498 20.34 -26.58 24.79
CA GLU A 498 21.47 -27.23 25.49
C GLU A 498 21.62 -28.70 25.06
N ASP A 499 20.53 -29.40 24.71
CA ASP A 499 20.57 -30.77 24.18
C ASP A 499 21.14 -30.81 22.75
N LEU A 500 20.73 -29.85 21.92
CA LEU A 500 21.25 -29.64 20.56
C LEU A 500 22.74 -29.24 20.54
N GLU A 501 23.20 -28.46 21.53
CA GLU A 501 24.62 -28.11 21.66
C GLU A 501 25.51 -29.31 22.04
N VAL A 502 24.99 -30.26 22.82
CA VAL A 502 25.70 -31.51 23.17
C VAL A 502 25.70 -32.46 21.96
N PHE A 503 24.60 -32.53 21.22
CA PHE A 503 24.49 -33.32 19.98
C PHE A 503 25.46 -32.83 18.90
N SER A 504 25.53 -31.50 18.66
CA SER A 504 26.46 -30.91 17.68
C SER A 504 27.94 -31.08 18.05
N LYS A 505 28.27 -31.18 19.35
CA LYS A 505 29.63 -31.44 19.82
C LYS A 505 30.08 -32.89 19.66
N TRP A 506 29.15 -33.85 19.58
CA TRP A 506 29.47 -35.27 19.42
C TRP A 506 29.62 -35.71 17.96
N PHE A 507 28.86 -35.10 17.03
CA PHE A 507 28.89 -35.40 15.60
C PHE A 507 29.71 -34.42 14.76
N GLY A 508 30.71 -33.78 15.38
CA GLY A 508 31.46 -32.67 14.77
C GLY A 508 31.83 -32.84 13.29
N ASN A 509 31.47 -31.83 12.48
CA ASN A 509 32.13 -31.42 11.24
C ASN A 509 32.21 -32.42 10.06
N THR A 510 31.11 -33.05 9.68
CA THR A 510 30.91 -33.54 8.29
C THR A 510 29.43 -33.70 7.99
N PHE A 511 28.76 -32.62 7.57
CA PHE A 511 27.58 -32.73 6.71
C PHE A 511 28.03 -32.21 5.34
N ARG A 512 28.21 -33.11 4.38
CA ARG A 512 28.41 -32.72 2.98
C ARG A 512 27.07 -32.95 2.27
N TYR A 513 26.53 -31.86 1.71
CA TYR A 513 25.25 -31.75 0.98
C TYR A 513 25.13 -32.66 -0.27
N LEU A 514 26.02 -33.64 -0.45
CA LEU A 514 26.07 -34.53 -1.62
C LEU A 514 25.53 -35.94 -1.33
N GLU A 515 25.39 -36.33 -0.06
CA GLU A 515 25.05 -37.70 0.36
C GLU A 515 23.57 -38.08 0.20
N TRP A 516 22.68 -37.11 -0.10
CA TRP A 516 21.22 -37.34 -0.20
C TRP A 516 20.61 -36.76 -1.48
N ARG A 517 21.45 -36.55 -2.49
CA ARG A 517 21.01 -35.95 -3.74
C ARG A 517 20.48 -37.04 -4.67
N ASP A 518 19.27 -36.86 -5.15
CA ASP A 518 18.66 -37.59 -6.26
C ASP A 518 18.32 -36.54 -7.33
N SER A 519 19.12 -36.49 -8.39
CA SER A 519 19.05 -35.40 -9.37
C SER A 519 17.89 -35.52 -10.37
N ASP A 520 17.25 -36.69 -10.49
CA ASP A 520 16.16 -36.93 -11.44
C ASP A 520 14.86 -37.50 -10.83
N PHE A 521 14.85 -37.65 -9.50
CA PHE A 521 13.70 -38.03 -8.68
C PHE A 521 13.15 -39.42 -8.97
N ASP A 522 14.02 -40.37 -9.30
CA ASP A 522 13.64 -41.75 -9.56
C ASP A 522 13.68 -42.68 -8.33
N GLY A 523 14.17 -42.16 -7.20
CA GLY A 523 14.29 -42.87 -5.94
C GLY A 523 15.65 -43.56 -5.72
N ILE A 524 16.61 -43.39 -6.62
CA ILE A 524 18.00 -43.84 -6.50
C ILE A 524 18.90 -42.61 -6.29
N LEU A 525 19.77 -42.65 -5.28
CA LEU A 525 20.65 -41.52 -4.97
C LEU A 525 21.83 -41.43 -5.95
N ASP A 526 22.24 -40.20 -6.26
CA ASP A 526 23.45 -39.88 -7.03
C ASP A 526 24.71 -40.53 -6.40
N ASP A 527 24.75 -40.66 -5.06
CA ASP A 527 25.83 -41.24 -4.24
C ASP A 527 25.24 -42.25 -3.24
N GLY A 528 24.55 -43.26 -3.75
CA GLY A 528 23.77 -44.21 -2.94
C GLY A 528 24.60 -45.18 -2.10
N ASP A 529 25.92 -45.25 -2.30
CA ASP A 529 26.84 -45.95 -1.40
C ASP A 529 27.47 -45.05 -0.31
N PHE A 530 27.12 -43.76 -0.33
CA PHE A 530 27.57 -42.72 0.61
C PHE A 530 29.10 -42.60 0.72
N SER A 531 29.83 -42.89 -0.37
CA SER A 531 31.28 -42.70 -0.44
C SER A 531 31.69 -41.21 -0.47
N GLY A 532 30.73 -40.32 -0.78
CA GLY A 532 30.94 -38.90 -1.02
C GLY A 532 31.34 -38.59 -2.47
N ILE A 533 31.23 -39.56 -3.39
CA ILE A 533 31.65 -39.46 -4.79
C ILE A 533 30.60 -40.13 -5.70
N ALA A 534 29.61 -39.35 -6.11
CA ALA A 534 28.61 -39.81 -7.09
C ALA A 534 29.25 -40.42 -8.36
N GLY A 535 28.82 -41.64 -8.67
CA GLY A 535 29.15 -42.40 -9.87
C GLY A 535 30.43 -43.24 -9.80
N ASP A 536 30.98 -43.46 -8.61
CA ASP A 536 32.12 -44.35 -8.42
C ASP A 536 31.72 -45.81 -8.11
N SER A 537 30.43 -46.03 -7.81
CA SER A 537 29.85 -47.31 -7.39
C SER A 537 28.49 -47.57 -8.05
N LEU A 538 28.41 -47.40 -9.38
CA LEU A 538 27.17 -47.45 -10.16
C LEU A 538 26.36 -48.75 -9.95
N CYS A 539 25.05 -48.60 -9.84
CA CYS A 539 24.09 -49.68 -9.78
C CYS A 539 24.11 -50.52 -11.08
N THR A 540 23.90 -51.82 -10.94
CA THR A 540 23.98 -52.78 -12.05
C THR A 540 22.76 -53.68 -12.08
N ASP A 541 22.20 -53.88 -13.29
CA ASP A 541 21.11 -54.79 -13.66
C ASP A 541 20.12 -55.12 -12.53
N GLY A 542 19.34 -54.12 -12.10
CA GLY A 542 18.29 -54.28 -11.11
C GLY A 542 18.71 -54.15 -9.65
N ASN A 543 19.98 -53.85 -9.36
CA ASN A 543 20.42 -53.46 -8.01
C ASN A 543 20.07 -51.99 -7.73
N THR A 544 19.53 -51.71 -6.55
CA THR A 544 19.10 -50.37 -6.12
C THR A 544 19.65 -49.97 -4.75
N ASP A 545 20.37 -50.87 -4.08
CA ASP A 545 20.84 -50.68 -2.70
C ASP A 545 22.35 -50.53 -2.66
N ASN A 546 22.82 -49.50 -1.94
CA ASN A 546 24.24 -49.24 -1.67
C ASN A 546 25.08 -49.15 -2.97
N CYS A 547 24.54 -48.44 -3.96
CA CYS A 547 25.14 -48.15 -5.25
C CYS A 547 24.61 -46.81 -5.78
N ASP A 548 25.34 -46.21 -6.70
CA ASP A 548 25.03 -44.91 -7.29
C ASP A 548 24.12 -45.05 -8.50
N ASP A 549 23.28 -44.06 -8.76
CA ASP A 549 22.45 -44.03 -9.95
C ASP A 549 23.28 -44.14 -11.26
N ASN A 550 22.97 -45.19 -12.04
CA ASN A 550 23.61 -45.45 -13.34
C ASN A 550 23.09 -44.56 -14.48
N CYS A 551 22.12 -43.68 -14.21
CA CYS A 551 21.64 -42.62 -15.09
C CYS A 551 21.29 -41.29 -14.36
N ILE A 552 22.20 -40.73 -13.56
CA ILE A 552 22.10 -39.50 -12.71
C ILE A 552 21.27 -38.27 -13.17
N ASN A 553 20.81 -38.15 -14.42
CA ASN A 553 19.90 -37.07 -14.86
C ASN A 553 18.72 -37.61 -15.70
N THR A 554 18.46 -38.91 -15.69
CA THR A 554 17.45 -39.56 -16.51
C THR A 554 16.81 -40.71 -15.74
N SER A 555 15.68 -40.40 -15.11
CA SER A 555 14.92 -41.29 -14.23
C SER A 555 14.81 -42.74 -14.74
N ASN A 556 15.33 -43.67 -13.95
CA ASN A 556 15.38 -45.09 -14.25
C ASN A 556 15.42 -45.95 -12.98
N SER A 557 14.39 -45.85 -12.14
CA SER A 557 14.28 -46.49 -10.81
C SER A 557 14.56 -48.02 -10.75
N THR A 558 14.58 -48.70 -11.89
CA THR A 558 14.90 -50.13 -12.02
C THR A 558 16.38 -50.43 -12.26
N GLN A 559 17.20 -49.41 -12.57
CA GLN A 559 18.66 -49.51 -12.74
C GLN A 559 19.07 -50.67 -13.68
N ILE A 560 18.33 -50.87 -14.78
CA ILE A 560 18.61 -51.92 -15.76
C ILE A 560 19.84 -51.51 -16.58
N ASP A 561 20.82 -52.41 -16.63
CA ASP A 561 22.06 -52.31 -17.40
C ASP A 561 22.27 -53.68 -18.06
N SER A 562 21.73 -53.83 -19.27
CA SER A 562 21.62 -55.12 -19.95
C SER A 562 22.95 -55.67 -20.46
N ASP A 563 23.94 -54.81 -20.70
CA ASP A 563 25.25 -55.20 -21.23
C ASP A 563 26.37 -55.15 -20.17
N GLY A 564 26.07 -54.62 -18.99
CA GLY A 564 26.87 -54.66 -17.77
C GLY A 564 28.07 -53.72 -17.82
N ASP A 565 27.96 -52.61 -18.57
CA ASP A 565 29.03 -51.65 -18.75
C ASP A 565 29.05 -50.52 -17.70
N GLY A 566 28.01 -50.46 -16.85
CA GLY A 566 27.83 -49.51 -15.76
C GLY A 566 26.99 -48.28 -16.12
N ILE A 567 26.58 -48.12 -17.39
CA ILE A 567 25.66 -47.06 -17.82
C ILE A 567 24.27 -47.70 -17.99
N GLY A 568 23.23 -47.11 -17.41
CA GLY A 568 21.89 -47.68 -17.54
C GLY A 568 21.35 -47.64 -18.97
N ASP A 569 20.57 -48.65 -19.36
CA ASP A 569 19.96 -48.81 -20.70
C ASP A 569 19.16 -47.57 -21.16
N VAL A 570 18.72 -46.73 -20.21
CA VAL A 570 17.86 -45.56 -20.46
C VAL A 570 18.66 -44.33 -20.87
N CYS A 571 19.93 -44.23 -20.46
CA CYS A 571 20.81 -43.08 -20.74
C CYS A 571 21.97 -43.40 -21.70
N GLU A 572 22.05 -44.64 -22.20
CA GLU A 572 22.92 -45.07 -23.31
C GLU A 572 22.31 -44.78 -24.70
#